data_AF-A0A9D0ZSI0-F1
#
_entry.id   AF-A0A9D0ZSI0-F1
#
_cell.length_a   1.000
_cell.length_b   1.000
_cell.length_c   1.000
_cell.angle_alpha   90.00
_cell.angle_beta   90.00
_cell.angle_gamma   90.00
#
_symmetry.space_group_name_H-M   'P 1'
#
loop_
_entity.id
_entity.type
_entity.pdbx_description
1 polymer ?
#
loop_
_entity_poly.entity_id
_entity_poly.type
_entity_poly.pdbx_seq_one_letter_code
_entity_poly.pdbx_strand_id
1 'polypeptide(L)'
;MTRKEKHFIKLFLMMLLAVLLCSLPVTASAKTVAKIGNKKYSSLEQAVKKVKKGQTIKLQSNVALSRFESINLNRNTTYTIDFNKKKVSGGLGITVSKGKVTFKNGNVTNVITVKKGSSLTIKSGTYQNLRNYGTTTITNGKLTNSKGIYGDVIENYNKLTIKKATIVCYSGFCLENSSKGTMIIRGGTYRNAKNKGSNIFQNLGKATVSGGTFTGSDKGIPLNNLGTITISGGKFINPVGAPNAYDPSQAYKHISNSGTMTIKGGTITAKKSSIAILSTGTLKISGGRIESYAAKPKPFRESSWNGAVAAYRGSLTITGGTIYSENGRGVEVSSGVTYSRTGGEIEAPYPGEEVA
;
A
#
# COMPACT_ATOMS: atom_id res chain seq x y z
N MET A 1 -3.66 -34.41 78.20
CA MET A 1 -3.12 -33.74 76.99
C MET A 1 -2.56 -32.38 77.37
N THR A 2 -1.25 -32.20 77.23
CA THR A 2 -0.52 -31.01 77.69
C THR A 2 -0.84 -29.78 76.82
N ARG A 3 -0.60 -28.56 77.34
CA ARG A 3 -0.81 -27.30 76.59
C ARG A 3 0.01 -27.28 75.28
N LYS A 4 1.20 -27.88 75.29
CA LYS A 4 2.07 -28.03 74.11
C LYS A 4 1.47 -28.99 73.09
N GLU A 5 0.95 -30.15 73.50
CA GLU A 5 0.26 -31.09 72.60
C GLU A 5 -0.96 -30.44 71.94
N LYS A 6 -1.77 -29.65 72.68
CA LYS A 6 -2.95 -28.99 72.10
C LYS A 6 -2.58 -27.93 71.07
N HIS A 7 -1.46 -27.24 71.29
CA HIS A 7 -0.92 -26.28 70.33
C HIS A 7 -0.38 -26.99 69.08
N PHE A 8 0.32 -28.11 69.26
CA PHE A 8 0.86 -28.90 68.16
C PHE A 8 -0.26 -29.50 67.29
N ILE A 9 -1.32 -30.04 67.90
CA ILE A 9 -2.48 -30.57 67.16
C ILE A 9 -3.23 -29.46 66.43
N LYS A 10 -3.41 -28.27 67.03
CA LYS A 10 -4.03 -27.13 66.33
C LYS A 10 -3.21 -26.66 65.14
N LEU A 11 -1.88 -26.60 65.29
CA LEU A 11 -0.98 -26.21 64.21
C LEU A 11 -0.98 -27.26 63.08
N PHE A 12 -1.00 -28.54 63.44
CA PHE A 12 -1.09 -29.65 62.49
C PHE A 12 -2.43 -29.67 61.75
N LEU A 13 -3.56 -29.44 62.43
CA LEU A 13 -4.87 -29.31 61.76
C LEU A 13 -4.94 -28.08 60.84
N MET A 14 -4.34 -26.95 61.23
CA MET A 14 -4.27 -25.77 60.37
C MET A 14 -3.41 -26.01 59.12
N MET A 15 -2.29 -26.73 59.23
CA MET A 15 -1.50 -27.15 58.06
C MET A 15 -2.25 -28.13 57.18
N LEU A 16 -2.96 -29.11 57.75
CA LEU A 16 -3.77 -30.06 56.98
C LEU A 16 -4.91 -29.36 56.23
N LEU A 17 -5.57 -28.38 56.86
CA LEU A 17 -6.61 -27.58 56.21
C LEU A 17 -6.03 -26.69 55.10
N ALA A 18 -4.84 -26.12 55.30
CA ALA A 18 -4.15 -25.33 54.28
C ALA A 18 -3.71 -26.19 53.08
N VAL A 19 -3.24 -27.42 53.31
CA VAL A 19 -2.89 -28.38 52.24
C VAL A 19 -4.14 -28.86 51.49
N LEU A 20 -5.27 -29.07 52.19
CA LEU A 20 -6.56 -29.41 51.57
C LEU A 20 -7.15 -28.26 50.73
N LEU A 21 -6.90 -27.01 51.11
CA LEU A 21 -7.34 -25.83 50.34
C LEU A 21 -6.43 -25.54 49.13
N CYS A 22 -5.17 -26.00 49.15
CA CYS A 22 -4.23 -25.90 48.03
C CYS A 22 -4.38 -27.01 46.97
N SER A 23 -5.22 -28.03 47.19
CA SER A 23 -5.43 -29.15 46.27
C SER A 23 -6.66 -29.01 45.37
N LEU A 24 -7.39 -27.89 45.45
CA LEU A 24 -8.40 -27.58 44.44
C LEU A 24 -7.67 -27.40 43.10
N PRO A 25 -8.02 -28.15 42.03
CA PRO A 25 -7.49 -27.86 40.72
C PRO A 25 -7.93 -26.45 40.38
N VAL A 26 -6.97 -25.52 40.35
CA VAL A 26 -7.16 -24.23 39.68
C VAL A 26 -7.43 -24.58 38.23
N THR A 27 -8.70 -24.71 37.86
CA THR A 27 -9.10 -24.82 36.48
C THR A 27 -8.73 -23.49 35.85
N ALA A 28 -7.52 -23.41 35.30
CA ALA A 28 -7.10 -22.32 34.46
C ALA A 28 -8.17 -22.22 33.36
N SER A 29 -9.04 -21.20 33.45
CA SER A 29 -10.09 -20.96 32.47
C SER A 29 -9.43 -20.97 31.10
N ALA A 30 -9.75 -21.99 30.29
CA ALA A 30 -9.11 -22.18 28.99
C ALA A 30 -9.15 -20.86 28.21
N LYS A 31 -7.97 -20.31 27.93
CA LYS A 31 -7.81 -18.99 27.32
C LYS A 31 -8.58 -18.95 26.00
N THR A 32 -9.66 -18.20 25.96
CA THR A 32 -10.48 -18.05 24.75
C THR A 32 -9.82 -17.04 23.83
N VAL A 33 -9.33 -17.49 22.68
CA VAL A 33 -8.67 -16.63 21.68
C VAL A 33 -9.67 -16.15 20.63
N ALA A 34 -10.60 -17.01 20.22
CA ALA A 34 -11.57 -16.71 19.18
C ALA A 34 -12.94 -17.30 19.50
N LYS A 35 -13.98 -16.74 18.88
CA LYS A 35 -15.33 -17.30 18.93
C LYS A 35 -16.07 -17.22 17.61
N ILE A 36 -17.01 -18.13 17.40
CA ILE A 36 -18.01 -18.10 16.32
C ILE A 36 -19.38 -18.22 16.98
N GLY A 37 -20.18 -17.16 16.92
CA GLY A 37 -21.37 -17.05 17.79
C GLY A 37 -20.97 -17.20 19.26
N ASN A 38 -21.59 -18.16 19.96
CA ASN A 38 -21.31 -18.47 21.36
C ASN A 38 -20.19 -19.51 21.55
N LYS A 39 -19.77 -20.20 20.48
CA LYS A 39 -18.75 -21.24 20.57
C LYS A 39 -17.36 -20.62 20.67
N LYS A 40 -16.62 -20.99 21.74
CA LYS A 40 -15.27 -20.50 22.07
C LYS A 40 -14.20 -21.45 21.51
N TYR A 41 -13.04 -20.90 21.15
CA TYR A 41 -11.88 -21.62 20.62
C TYR A 41 -10.61 -21.10 21.28
N SER A 42 -9.65 -22.00 21.54
CA SER A 42 -8.37 -21.66 22.15
C SER A 42 -7.35 -21.10 21.15
N SER A 43 -7.61 -21.17 19.84
CA SER A 43 -6.80 -20.50 18.82
C SER A 43 -7.64 -20.00 17.63
N LEU A 44 -7.05 -19.11 16.82
CA LEU A 44 -7.67 -18.66 15.57
C LEU A 44 -7.78 -19.80 14.55
N GLU A 45 -6.77 -20.64 14.43
CA GLU A 45 -6.71 -21.80 13.53
C GLU A 45 -7.80 -22.81 13.85
N GLN A 46 -8.07 -23.05 15.14
CA GLN A 46 -9.18 -23.94 15.53
C GLN A 46 -10.53 -23.37 15.09
N ALA A 47 -10.75 -22.06 15.27
CA ALA A 47 -11.96 -21.41 14.79
C ALA A 47 -12.05 -21.48 13.26
N VAL A 48 -10.94 -21.25 12.55
CA VAL A 48 -10.84 -21.40 11.09
C VAL A 48 -11.25 -22.81 10.69
N LYS A 49 -10.69 -23.87 11.27
CA LYS A 49 -11.05 -25.26 10.94
C LYS A 49 -12.56 -25.54 11.02
N LYS A 50 -13.30 -24.83 11.88
CA LYS A 50 -14.74 -25.05 12.13
C LYS A 50 -15.67 -24.03 11.46
N VAL A 51 -15.16 -22.94 10.90
CA VAL A 51 -16.00 -21.88 10.30
C VAL A 51 -16.78 -22.40 9.09
N LYS A 52 -18.07 -22.04 9.04
CA LYS A 52 -18.97 -22.31 7.91
C LYS A 52 -19.14 -21.06 7.04
N LYS A 53 -19.71 -21.27 5.84
CA LYS A 53 -19.99 -20.19 4.89
C LYS A 53 -20.79 -19.05 5.56
N GLY A 54 -20.37 -17.81 5.34
CA GLY A 54 -21.02 -16.60 5.85
C GLY A 54 -20.71 -16.25 7.31
N GLN A 55 -20.10 -17.16 8.09
CA GLN A 55 -19.88 -16.92 9.52
C GLN A 55 -18.73 -15.92 9.78
N THR A 56 -18.74 -15.37 10.99
CA THR A 56 -17.69 -14.48 11.50
C THR A 56 -16.95 -15.14 12.65
N ILE A 57 -15.63 -15.22 12.52
CA ILE A 57 -14.71 -15.50 13.63
C ILE A 57 -14.39 -14.15 14.29
N LYS A 58 -14.64 -14.01 15.59
CA LYS A 58 -14.30 -12.81 16.37
C LYS A 58 -13.17 -13.10 17.34
N LEU A 59 -12.06 -12.38 17.25
CA LEU A 59 -10.97 -12.49 18.24
C LEU A 59 -11.41 -11.94 19.60
N GLN A 60 -11.03 -12.64 20.66
CA GLN A 60 -11.31 -12.29 22.06
C GLN A 60 -10.04 -11.85 22.80
N SER A 61 -8.87 -12.33 22.39
CA SER A 61 -7.56 -11.90 22.91
C SER A 61 -6.59 -11.56 21.78
N ASN A 62 -5.47 -10.91 22.13
CA ASN A 62 -4.34 -10.78 21.22
C ASN A 62 -3.76 -12.17 20.89
N VAL A 63 -3.14 -12.28 19.72
CA VAL A 63 -2.43 -13.47 19.23
C VAL A 63 -0.97 -13.09 19.04
N ALA A 64 -0.08 -13.76 19.79
CA ALA A 64 1.36 -13.63 19.64
C ALA A 64 1.89 -14.95 19.08
N LEU A 65 2.44 -14.91 17.87
CA LEU A 65 3.02 -16.07 17.21
C LEU A 65 4.51 -16.18 17.55
N SER A 66 4.97 -17.41 17.72
CA SER A 66 6.40 -17.70 17.85
C SER A 66 7.15 -17.50 16.53
N ARG A 67 8.50 -17.38 16.56
CA ARG A 67 9.35 -16.97 15.41
C ARG A 67 9.05 -17.69 14.09
N PHE A 68 8.71 -18.97 14.13
CA PHE A 68 8.50 -19.81 12.94
C PHE A 68 7.03 -20.18 12.70
N GLU A 69 6.12 -19.65 13.52
CA GLU A 69 4.70 -19.93 13.42
C GLU A 69 4.03 -19.03 12.39
N SER A 70 3.01 -19.56 11.72
CA SER A 70 2.17 -18.82 10.78
C SER A 70 0.70 -19.21 10.94
N ILE A 71 -0.19 -18.26 10.69
CA ILE A 71 -1.62 -18.53 10.62
C ILE A 71 -1.97 -18.91 9.18
N ASN A 72 -2.42 -20.15 8.97
CA ASN A 72 -2.88 -20.61 7.66
C ASN A 72 -4.41 -20.64 7.57
N LEU A 73 -4.96 -19.73 6.77
CA LEU A 73 -6.38 -19.64 6.48
C LEU A 73 -6.71 -20.53 5.28
N ASN A 74 -6.90 -21.82 5.55
CA ASN A 74 -7.00 -22.88 4.53
C ASN A 74 -8.43 -23.39 4.27
N ARG A 75 -9.45 -22.75 4.82
CA ARG A 75 -10.85 -23.14 4.57
C ARG A 75 -11.36 -22.62 3.25
N ASN A 76 -11.78 -23.55 2.39
CA ASN A 76 -12.35 -23.22 1.09
C ASN A 76 -13.84 -22.81 1.20
N THR A 77 -14.12 -21.74 1.93
CA THR A 77 -15.46 -21.15 2.02
C THR A 77 -15.36 -19.63 2.13
N THR A 78 -16.51 -18.95 2.18
CA THR A 78 -16.57 -17.50 2.40
C THR A 78 -16.81 -17.22 3.87
N TYR A 79 -15.97 -16.42 4.54
CA TYR A 79 -16.15 -16.09 5.96
C TYR A 79 -15.43 -14.78 6.33
N THR A 80 -15.72 -14.27 7.52
CA THR A 80 -15.11 -13.04 8.06
C THR A 80 -14.23 -13.35 9.27
N ILE A 81 -13.08 -12.70 9.36
CA ILE A 81 -12.31 -12.55 10.58
C ILE A 81 -12.48 -11.11 11.08
N ASP A 82 -13.24 -10.96 12.16
CA ASP A 82 -13.27 -9.76 12.96
C ASP A 82 -12.16 -9.83 14.00
N PHE A 83 -11.07 -9.13 13.73
CA PHE A 83 -9.96 -9.05 14.68
C PHE A 83 -10.35 -8.28 15.95
N ASN A 84 -11.50 -7.59 15.97
CA ASN A 84 -12.04 -6.94 17.16
C ASN A 84 -11.03 -6.02 17.87
N LYS A 85 -10.22 -5.31 17.07
CA LYS A 85 -9.09 -4.46 17.50
C LYS A 85 -7.99 -5.19 18.28
N LYS A 86 -8.01 -6.52 18.35
CA LYS A 86 -6.95 -7.34 18.95
C LYS A 86 -5.75 -7.39 18.02
N LYS A 87 -4.58 -7.45 18.64
CA LYS A 87 -3.28 -7.49 17.95
C LYS A 87 -2.96 -8.90 17.51
N VAL A 88 -2.47 -9.06 16.28
CA VAL A 88 -1.76 -10.25 15.80
C VAL A 88 -0.33 -9.84 15.46
N SER A 89 0.65 -10.50 16.07
CA SER A 89 2.06 -10.12 15.96
C SER A 89 3.01 -11.29 16.15
N GLY A 90 4.27 -11.13 15.72
CA GLY A 90 5.31 -12.17 15.83
C GLY A 90 5.16 -13.24 14.74
N GLY A 91 6.12 -14.14 14.59
CA GLY A 91 6.07 -15.20 13.56
C GLY A 91 6.11 -14.72 12.11
N LEU A 92 5.85 -15.64 11.19
CA LEU A 92 6.02 -15.48 9.73
C LEU A 92 4.84 -14.77 9.06
N GLY A 93 3.67 -14.78 9.70
CA GLY A 93 2.50 -14.00 9.31
C GLY A 93 1.25 -14.80 8.96
N ILE A 94 0.34 -14.18 8.19
CA ILE A 94 -0.97 -14.74 7.87
C ILE A 94 -1.05 -15.09 6.38
N THR A 95 -1.36 -16.35 6.08
CA THR A 95 -1.54 -16.81 4.69
C THR A 95 -2.99 -17.15 4.41
N VAL A 96 -3.62 -16.46 3.45
CA VAL A 96 -4.89 -16.85 2.85
C VAL A 96 -4.61 -17.88 1.77
N SER A 97 -4.75 -19.17 2.12
CA SER A 97 -4.42 -20.29 1.23
C SER A 97 -5.60 -20.82 0.43
N LYS A 98 -6.83 -20.68 0.93
CA LYS A 98 -8.07 -21.08 0.23
C LYS A 98 -9.24 -20.15 0.59
N GLY A 99 -10.29 -20.17 -0.22
CA GLY A 99 -11.56 -19.51 0.07
C GLY A 99 -11.57 -18.00 -0.15
N LYS A 100 -12.62 -17.36 0.36
CA LYS A 100 -12.86 -15.91 0.28
C LYS A 100 -12.96 -15.34 1.69
N VAL A 101 -11.93 -14.63 2.14
CA VAL A 101 -11.85 -14.15 3.52
C VAL A 101 -12.05 -12.64 3.57
N THR A 102 -12.83 -12.18 4.54
CA THR A 102 -12.95 -10.75 4.86
C THR A 102 -12.23 -10.44 6.16
N PHE A 103 -11.34 -9.46 6.17
CA PHE A 103 -10.71 -8.92 7.36
C PHE A 103 -11.38 -7.60 7.77
N LYS A 104 -11.68 -7.45 9.06
CA LYS A 104 -12.11 -6.18 9.64
C LYS A 104 -11.53 -5.96 11.04
N ASN A 105 -11.37 -4.69 11.41
CA ASN A 105 -10.93 -4.24 12.72
C ASN A 105 -9.56 -4.81 13.14
N GLY A 106 -8.67 -5.06 12.17
CA GLY A 106 -7.34 -5.61 12.40
C GLY A 106 -6.36 -4.66 13.09
N ASN A 107 -5.46 -5.24 13.87
CA ASN A 107 -4.16 -4.67 14.20
C ASN A 107 -3.11 -5.78 13.97
N VAL A 108 -2.72 -5.96 12.72
CA VAL A 108 -1.84 -7.07 12.30
C VAL A 108 -0.48 -6.50 11.94
N THR A 109 0.55 -6.86 12.68
CA THR A 109 1.94 -6.40 12.45
C THR A 109 2.76 -7.47 11.75
N ASN A 110 2.12 -8.23 10.88
CA ASN A 110 2.71 -9.32 10.13
C ASN A 110 2.43 -9.17 8.66
N VAL A 111 3.29 -9.76 7.83
CA VAL A 111 3.02 -9.91 6.40
C VAL A 111 1.75 -10.73 6.21
N ILE A 112 0.91 -10.28 5.28
CA ILE A 112 -0.25 -10.99 4.78
C ILE A 112 0.06 -11.51 3.39
N THR A 113 -0.07 -12.82 3.18
CA THR A 113 0.09 -13.43 1.86
C THR A 113 -1.25 -13.99 1.38
N VAL A 114 -1.66 -13.62 0.17
CA VAL A 114 -2.87 -14.17 -0.48
C VAL A 114 -2.40 -15.06 -1.62
N LYS A 115 -2.60 -16.38 -1.51
CA LYS A 115 -2.17 -17.34 -2.52
C LYS A 115 -3.05 -17.28 -3.77
N LYS A 116 -2.50 -17.73 -4.91
CA LYS A 116 -3.24 -17.91 -6.16
C LYS A 116 -4.49 -18.77 -5.91
N GLY A 117 -5.61 -18.40 -6.52
CA GLY A 117 -6.91 -19.05 -6.33
C GLY A 117 -7.67 -18.65 -5.05
N SER A 118 -7.06 -17.87 -4.14
CA SER A 118 -7.73 -17.35 -2.94
C SER A 118 -8.16 -15.89 -3.11
N SER A 119 -9.06 -15.44 -2.24
CA SER A 119 -9.47 -14.04 -2.21
C SER A 119 -9.48 -13.42 -0.81
N LEU A 120 -9.05 -12.17 -0.73
CA LEU A 120 -9.06 -11.36 0.49
C LEU A 120 -9.84 -10.06 0.27
N THR A 121 -10.70 -9.70 1.23
CA THR A 121 -11.28 -8.35 1.31
C THR A 121 -10.87 -7.69 2.63
N ILE A 122 -10.25 -6.53 2.57
CA ILE A 122 -9.93 -5.71 3.75
C ILE A 122 -10.98 -4.61 3.88
N LYS A 123 -11.71 -4.60 5.01
CA LYS A 123 -12.77 -3.62 5.30
C LYS A 123 -12.35 -2.51 6.27
N SER A 124 -11.48 -2.78 7.22
CA SER A 124 -11.02 -1.80 8.21
C SER A 124 -9.86 -2.38 9.01
N GLY A 125 -9.12 -1.53 9.72
CA GLY A 125 -8.00 -1.93 10.56
C GLY A 125 -6.66 -1.44 10.03
N THR A 126 -5.59 -1.80 10.74
CA THR A 126 -4.20 -1.55 10.37
C THR A 126 -3.51 -2.88 10.13
N TYR A 127 -2.88 -3.01 8.96
CA TYR A 127 -2.21 -4.22 8.54
C TYR A 127 -0.79 -3.88 8.08
N GLN A 128 0.12 -4.82 8.28
CA GLN A 128 1.46 -4.73 7.74
C GLN A 128 1.54 -5.50 6.42
N ASN A 129 2.35 -5.01 5.47
CA ASN A 129 2.79 -5.65 4.21
C ASN A 129 1.83 -6.67 3.58
N LEU A 130 1.38 -6.42 2.35
CA LEU A 130 0.51 -7.34 1.61
C LEU A 130 1.23 -7.91 0.39
N ARG A 131 1.37 -9.24 0.32
CA ARG A 131 1.79 -9.98 -0.86
C ARG A 131 0.59 -10.66 -1.52
N ASN A 132 0.21 -10.17 -2.70
CA ASN A 132 -1.00 -10.63 -3.38
C ASN A 132 -0.70 -11.45 -4.63
N TYR A 133 -0.78 -12.78 -4.51
CA TYR A 133 -0.81 -13.72 -5.64
C TYR A 133 -2.24 -14.15 -6.02
N GLY A 134 -3.23 -13.82 -5.20
CA GLY A 134 -4.64 -14.11 -5.41
C GLY A 134 -5.44 -12.90 -5.91
N THR A 135 -6.70 -12.81 -5.47
CA THR A 135 -7.55 -11.64 -5.72
C THR A 135 -7.80 -10.87 -4.43
N THR A 136 -7.36 -9.62 -4.35
CA THR A 136 -7.56 -8.79 -3.16
C THR A 136 -8.39 -7.55 -3.45
N THR A 137 -9.29 -7.20 -2.53
CA THR A 137 -10.02 -5.93 -2.53
C THR A 137 -9.82 -5.19 -1.21
N ILE A 138 -9.32 -3.95 -1.26
CA ILE A 138 -9.21 -3.08 -0.08
C ILE A 138 -10.30 -2.02 -0.19
N THR A 139 -11.30 -2.14 0.70
CA THR A 139 -12.44 -1.21 0.72
C THR A 139 -12.21 -0.04 1.67
N ASN A 140 -11.45 -0.25 2.73
CA ASN A 140 -10.93 0.75 3.65
C ASN A 140 -9.84 0.10 4.53
N GLY A 141 -9.11 0.91 5.30
CA GLY A 141 -8.06 0.45 6.22
C GLY A 141 -6.71 1.13 5.95
N LYS A 142 -5.76 0.86 6.83
CA LYS A 142 -4.39 1.35 6.76
C LYS A 142 -3.43 0.20 6.51
N LEU A 143 -2.51 0.39 5.56
CA LEU A 143 -1.36 -0.51 5.40
C LEU A 143 -0.05 0.26 5.52
N THR A 144 0.93 -0.39 6.14
CA THR A 144 2.27 0.16 6.36
C THR A 144 3.29 -0.96 6.35
N ASN A 145 4.55 -0.64 6.14
CA ASN A 145 5.68 -1.51 6.50
C ASN A 145 6.31 -1.02 7.82
N SER A 146 7.17 -1.84 8.42
CA SER A 146 7.92 -1.48 9.63
C SER A 146 9.11 -0.58 9.29
N LYS A 147 9.47 0.30 10.24
CA LYS A 147 10.78 0.98 10.22
C LYS A 147 11.90 -0.07 10.28
N GLY A 148 12.89 0.04 9.39
CA GLY A 148 14.07 -0.84 9.38
C GLY A 148 13.87 -2.19 8.67
N ILE A 149 12.67 -2.49 8.16
CA ILE A 149 12.44 -3.63 7.26
C ILE A 149 12.42 -3.09 5.83
N TYR A 150 13.29 -3.61 4.96
CA TYR A 150 13.26 -3.30 3.53
C TYR A 150 12.18 -4.14 2.84
N GLY A 151 11.29 -3.50 2.08
CA GLY A 151 10.25 -4.18 1.31
C GLY A 151 9.01 -3.32 1.12
N ASP A 152 8.26 -3.59 0.06
CA ASP A 152 7.13 -2.77 -0.35
C ASP A 152 5.91 -2.99 0.55
N VAL A 153 5.07 -1.96 0.71
CA VAL A 153 3.87 -2.10 1.54
C VAL A 153 2.85 -3.03 0.89
N ILE A 154 2.71 -2.96 -0.44
CA ILE A 154 1.86 -3.87 -1.21
C ILE A 154 2.62 -4.33 -2.45
N GLU A 155 2.80 -5.65 -2.56
CA GLU A 155 3.33 -6.34 -3.74
C GLU A 155 2.15 -7.05 -4.42
N ASN A 156 1.77 -6.61 -5.63
CA ASN A 156 0.69 -7.23 -6.39
C ASN A 156 1.22 -8.05 -7.58
N TYR A 157 1.01 -9.36 -7.51
CA TYR A 157 1.40 -10.33 -8.55
C TYR A 157 0.20 -10.88 -9.33
N ASN A 158 -1.02 -10.44 -9.01
CA ASN A 158 -2.26 -10.88 -9.67
C ASN A 158 -3.31 -9.75 -9.63
N LYS A 159 -4.51 -9.94 -9.09
CA LYS A 159 -5.59 -8.92 -9.14
C LYS A 159 -5.74 -8.20 -7.80
N LEU A 160 -5.53 -6.88 -7.82
CA LEU A 160 -5.78 -6.01 -6.66
C LEU A 160 -6.75 -4.88 -7.04
N THR A 161 -7.75 -4.63 -6.20
CA THR A 161 -8.62 -3.46 -6.28
C THR A 161 -8.58 -2.67 -4.98
N ILE A 162 -8.18 -1.41 -5.04
CA ILE A 162 -8.20 -0.49 -3.90
C ILE A 162 -9.32 0.53 -4.13
N LYS A 163 -10.41 0.41 -3.36
CA LYS A 163 -11.49 1.41 -3.37
C LYS A 163 -11.11 2.62 -2.53
N LYS A 164 -10.56 2.37 -1.34
CA LYS A 164 -10.03 3.37 -0.41
C LYS A 164 -9.04 2.69 0.53
N ALA A 165 -7.89 3.32 0.76
CA ALA A 165 -6.92 2.89 1.76
C ALA A 165 -6.02 4.05 2.17
N THR A 166 -5.42 3.95 3.35
CA THR A 166 -4.31 4.81 3.76
C THR A 166 -3.03 3.99 3.73
N ILE A 167 -2.14 4.27 2.79
CA ILE A 167 -0.85 3.59 2.64
C ILE A 167 0.26 4.53 3.07
N VAL A 168 1.07 4.08 4.02
CA VAL A 168 2.24 4.82 4.51
C VAL A 168 3.45 3.91 4.40
N CYS A 169 4.41 4.26 3.56
CA CYS A 169 5.64 3.49 3.36
C CYS A 169 6.84 4.13 4.06
N TYR A 170 7.51 3.38 4.92
CA TYR A 170 8.76 3.75 5.61
C TYR A 170 10.02 3.35 4.84
N SER A 171 9.88 2.43 3.88
CA SER A 171 10.93 1.91 2.99
C SER A 171 10.25 1.36 1.72
N GLY A 172 11.01 1.07 0.67
CA GLY A 172 10.48 0.50 -0.58
C GLY A 172 9.42 1.36 -1.26
N PHE A 173 8.64 0.73 -2.13
CA PHE A 173 7.46 1.31 -2.76
C PHE A 173 6.23 1.21 -1.83
N CYS A 174 5.36 2.21 -1.89
CA CYS A 174 4.04 2.10 -1.26
C CYS A 174 3.18 1.06 -2.00
N LEU A 175 3.27 1.03 -3.33
CA LEU A 175 2.58 0.08 -4.19
C LEU A 175 3.55 -0.44 -5.26
N GLU A 176 3.69 -1.74 -5.35
CA GLU A 176 4.31 -2.42 -6.49
C GLU A 176 3.26 -3.25 -7.23
N ASN A 177 3.11 -3.00 -8.52
CA ASN A 177 2.33 -3.85 -9.41
C ASN A 177 3.30 -4.58 -10.35
N SER A 178 3.57 -5.85 -10.05
CA SER A 178 4.43 -6.72 -10.86
C SER A 178 3.93 -6.83 -12.31
N SER A 179 4.78 -7.30 -13.23
CA SER A 179 4.45 -7.51 -14.64
C SER A 179 3.24 -8.44 -14.86
N LYS A 180 2.97 -9.36 -13.94
CA LYS A 180 1.80 -10.25 -13.94
C LYS A 180 0.56 -9.63 -13.29
N GLY A 181 0.71 -8.47 -12.65
CA GLY A 181 -0.30 -7.82 -11.84
C GLY A 181 -1.28 -6.95 -12.64
N THR A 182 -2.54 -6.98 -12.21
CA THR A 182 -3.58 -6.01 -12.57
C THR A 182 -4.01 -5.25 -11.31
N MET A 183 -3.84 -3.93 -11.31
CA MET A 183 -4.19 -3.06 -10.19
C MET A 183 -5.26 -2.03 -10.57
N ILE A 184 -6.35 -1.96 -9.82
CA ILE A 184 -7.42 -0.97 -10.00
C ILE A 184 -7.46 -0.09 -8.75
N ILE A 185 -7.20 1.21 -8.90
CA ILE A 185 -7.21 2.19 -7.80
C ILE A 185 -8.35 3.18 -8.04
N ARG A 186 -9.25 3.30 -7.07
CA ARG A 186 -10.40 4.24 -7.11
C ARG A 186 -10.31 5.36 -6.08
N GLY A 187 -9.42 5.23 -5.10
CA GLY A 187 -9.33 6.18 -4.00
C GLY A 187 -8.34 5.74 -2.92
N GLY A 188 -8.02 6.67 -2.02
CA GLY A 188 -7.07 6.45 -0.94
C GLY A 188 -5.98 7.53 -0.88
N THR A 189 -5.09 7.40 0.09
CA THR A 189 -3.92 8.27 0.26
C THR A 189 -2.66 7.42 0.34
N TYR A 190 -1.65 7.77 -0.44
CA TYR A 190 -0.41 7.01 -0.59
C TYR A 190 0.77 7.96 -0.41
N ARG A 191 1.61 7.72 0.59
CA ARG A 191 2.74 8.61 0.89
C ARG A 191 3.89 7.91 1.60
N ASN A 192 5.08 8.49 1.44
CA ASN A 192 6.24 8.11 2.23
C ASN A 192 6.12 8.64 3.67
N ALA A 193 6.67 7.90 4.63
CA ALA A 193 6.89 8.39 5.98
C ALA A 193 8.25 9.12 6.04
N LYS A 194 8.23 10.39 6.47
CA LYS A 194 9.42 11.19 6.84
C LYS A 194 10.63 11.02 5.89
N ASN A 195 10.44 11.14 4.57
CA ASN A 195 11.52 11.12 3.56
C ASN A 195 12.36 9.83 3.53
N LYS A 196 11.74 8.66 3.79
CA LYS A 196 12.43 7.36 3.83
C LYS A 196 11.95 6.32 2.81
N GLY A 197 11.09 6.68 1.86
CA GLY A 197 10.58 5.73 0.85
C GLY A 197 11.14 5.99 -0.55
N SER A 198 10.92 5.00 -1.44
CA SER A 198 11.13 5.12 -2.89
C SER A 198 9.85 5.66 -3.55
N ASN A 199 9.59 5.32 -4.80
CA ASN A 199 8.40 5.70 -5.55
C ASN A 199 7.12 5.29 -4.81
N ILE A 200 6.07 6.12 -4.91
CA ILE A 200 4.79 5.78 -4.30
C ILE A 200 4.14 4.60 -5.03
N PHE A 201 4.17 4.64 -6.36
CA PHE A 201 3.60 3.59 -7.19
C PHE A 201 4.59 3.19 -8.28
N GLN A 202 5.06 1.95 -8.20
CA GLN A 202 5.84 1.28 -9.22
C GLN A 202 4.93 0.34 -10.02
N ASN A 203 4.70 0.63 -11.31
CA ASN A 203 3.85 -0.17 -12.18
C ASN A 203 4.65 -0.87 -13.28
N LEU A 204 4.76 -2.20 -13.20
CA LEU A 204 5.31 -3.06 -14.26
C LEU A 204 4.21 -3.81 -15.02
N GLY A 205 3.03 -3.98 -14.42
CA GLY A 205 1.88 -4.67 -15.01
C GLY A 205 0.84 -3.74 -15.62
N LYS A 206 -0.44 -4.13 -15.51
CA LYS A 206 -1.59 -3.34 -15.95
C LYS A 206 -2.22 -2.58 -14.79
N ALA A 207 -2.43 -1.28 -14.93
CA ALA A 207 -3.05 -0.45 -13.92
C ALA A 207 -4.17 0.45 -14.46
N THR A 208 -5.16 0.71 -13.61
CA THR A 208 -6.18 1.74 -13.85
C THR A 208 -6.34 2.58 -12.59
N VAL A 209 -6.20 3.89 -12.71
CA VAL A 209 -6.35 4.85 -11.62
C VAL A 209 -7.48 5.81 -11.94
N SER A 210 -8.50 5.82 -11.08
CA SER A 210 -9.68 6.69 -11.21
C SER A 210 -9.82 7.67 -10.05
N GLY A 211 -8.96 7.55 -9.03
CA GLY A 211 -8.98 8.41 -7.85
C GLY A 211 -7.84 8.10 -6.89
N GLY A 212 -7.77 8.89 -5.81
CA GLY A 212 -6.74 8.78 -4.77
C GLY A 212 -5.72 9.91 -4.83
N THR A 213 -4.91 10.02 -3.79
CA THR A 213 -3.85 11.03 -3.67
C THR A 213 -2.50 10.35 -3.46
N PHE A 214 -1.60 10.54 -4.41
CA PHE A 214 -0.24 9.99 -4.43
C PHE A 214 0.72 11.14 -4.13
N THR A 215 1.39 11.08 -2.98
CA THR A 215 2.28 12.13 -2.51
C THR A 215 3.70 11.62 -2.43
N GLY A 216 4.51 12.01 -3.41
CA GLY A 216 5.94 11.71 -3.48
C GLY A 216 6.74 12.45 -2.41
N SER A 217 8.04 12.24 -2.43
CA SER A 217 8.98 12.94 -1.54
C SER A 217 10.25 13.33 -2.30
N ASP A 218 11.21 13.86 -1.57
CA ASP A 218 12.59 14.08 -1.98
C ASP A 218 13.32 12.83 -2.53
N LYS A 219 12.87 11.62 -2.22
CA LYS A 219 13.53 10.35 -2.59
C LYS A 219 12.73 9.48 -3.55
N GLY A 220 11.52 9.91 -3.92
CA GLY A 220 10.63 9.06 -4.67
C GLY A 220 9.50 9.83 -5.32
N ILE A 221 9.17 9.42 -6.53
CA ILE A 221 8.15 10.07 -7.35
C ILE A 221 6.77 9.45 -7.11
N PRO A 222 5.67 10.19 -7.32
CA PRO A 222 4.32 9.63 -7.20
C PRO A 222 4.02 8.43 -8.09
N LEU A 223 4.63 8.36 -9.28
CA LEU A 223 4.38 7.27 -10.22
C LEU A 223 5.60 7.00 -11.10
N ASN A 224 6.05 5.76 -11.12
CA ASN A 224 6.96 5.22 -12.13
C ASN A 224 6.25 4.10 -12.92
N ASN A 225 6.02 4.33 -14.21
CA ASN A 225 5.33 3.41 -15.10
C ASN A 225 6.30 2.76 -16.09
N LEU A 226 6.45 1.45 -15.95
CA LEU A 226 7.14 0.56 -16.89
C LEU A 226 6.15 -0.34 -17.67
N GLY A 227 4.95 -0.54 -17.13
CA GLY A 227 3.88 -1.34 -17.74
C GLY A 227 2.85 -0.51 -18.50
N THR A 228 1.58 -0.92 -18.41
CA THR A 228 0.44 -0.19 -19.00
C THR A 228 -0.40 0.45 -17.91
N ILE A 229 -0.67 1.75 -18.01
CA ILE A 229 -1.54 2.46 -17.07
C ILE A 229 -2.54 3.38 -17.78
N THR A 230 -3.78 3.38 -17.30
CA THR A 230 -4.79 4.40 -17.63
C THR A 230 -5.14 5.20 -16.39
N ILE A 231 -5.05 6.52 -16.48
CA ILE A 231 -5.38 7.48 -15.42
C ILE A 231 -6.60 8.27 -15.88
N SER A 232 -7.74 8.09 -15.22
CA SER A 232 -8.97 8.87 -15.45
C SER A 232 -9.28 9.83 -14.31
N GLY A 233 -8.51 9.78 -13.22
CA GLY A 233 -8.69 10.62 -12.04
C GLY A 233 -7.61 10.39 -10.99
N GLY A 234 -7.69 11.14 -9.90
CA GLY A 234 -6.69 11.13 -8.83
C GLY A 234 -5.77 12.35 -8.85
N LYS A 235 -4.96 12.49 -7.80
CA LYS A 235 -4.04 13.61 -7.60
C LYS A 235 -2.63 13.09 -7.35
N PHE A 236 -1.68 13.49 -8.18
CA PHE A 236 -0.27 13.16 -8.07
C PHE A 236 0.48 14.44 -7.67
N ILE A 237 1.15 14.41 -6.52
CA ILE A 237 1.80 15.58 -5.91
C ILE A 237 3.20 15.20 -5.48
N ASN A 238 4.17 16.06 -5.77
CA ASN A 238 5.51 16.00 -5.21
C ASN A 238 5.76 17.37 -4.59
N PRO A 239 5.67 17.48 -3.26
CA PRO A 239 5.74 18.77 -2.57
C PRO A 239 7.17 19.31 -2.44
N VAL A 240 8.19 18.46 -2.57
CA VAL A 240 9.58 18.80 -2.27
C VAL A 240 10.47 18.86 -3.52
N GLY A 241 10.05 18.23 -4.62
CA GLY A 241 10.93 17.92 -5.74
C GLY A 241 11.90 16.80 -5.32
N ALA A 242 12.04 15.73 -6.10
CA ALA A 242 12.99 14.68 -5.78
C ALA A 242 14.38 15.06 -6.33
N PRO A 243 15.36 15.49 -5.52
CA PRO A 243 16.75 15.51 -5.96
C PRO A 243 17.12 14.08 -6.39
N ASN A 244 17.56 13.89 -7.62
CA ASN A 244 18.27 12.67 -7.96
C ASN A 244 19.51 12.63 -7.05
N ALA A 245 19.56 11.64 -6.15
CA ALA A 245 20.70 11.45 -5.25
C ALA A 245 21.98 11.00 -5.98
N TYR A 246 21.92 10.80 -7.31
CA TYR A 246 23.02 10.28 -8.11
C TYR A 246 23.52 11.20 -9.22
N ASP A 247 22.79 12.27 -9.57
CA ASP A 247 23.20 13.14 -10.67
C ASP A 247 22.53 14.53 -10.61
N PRO A 248 23.25 15.61 -10.24
CA PRO A 248 22.74 16.98 -10.29
C PRO A 248 22.47 17.50 -11.72
N SER A 249 22.80 16.74 -12.77
CA SER A 249 22.50 17.06 -14.18
C SER A 249 21.19 16.43 -14.71
N GLN A 250 20.55 15.53 -13.97
CA GLN A 250 19.31 14.87 -14.39
C GLN A 250 18.09 15.60 -13.83
N ALA A 251 17.27 16.13 -14.74
CA ALA A 251 16.08 16.91 -14.42
C ALA A 251 15.15 16.22 -13.41
N TYR A 252 14.58 17.02 -12.51
CA TYR A 252 13.60 16.63 -11.51
C TYR A 252 12.34 16.11 -12.20
N LYS A 253 12.06 14.81 -12.10
CA LYS A 253 10.87 14.19 -12.71
C LYS A 253 9.84 13.90 -11.65
N HIS A 254 8.58 14.18 -11.94
CA HIS A 254 7.46 13.89 -11.03
C HIS A 254 6.70 12.62 -11.43
N ILE A 255 6.50 12.38 -12.72
CA ILE A 255 6.03 11.10 -13.24
C ILE A 255 7.05 10.61 -14.24
N SER A 256 7.38 9.32 -14.16
CA SER A 256 8.20 8.64 -15.15
C SER A 256 7.35 7.64 -15.92
N ASN A 257 7.44 7.66 -17.24
CA ASN A 257 6.75 6.75 -18.14
C ASN A 257 7.71 6.15 -19.17
N SER A 258 8.16 4.92 -18.94
CA SER A 258 8.86 4.12 -19.95
C SER A 258 7.96 3.09 -20.62
N GLY A 259 6.74 2.89 -20.10
CA GLY A 259 5.75 1.97 -20.64
C GLY A 259 4.69 2.66 -21.51
N THR A 260 3.44 2.21 -21.39
CA THR A 260 2.28 2.85 -22.02
C THR A 260 1.42 3.55 -20.99
N MET A 261 1.21 4.86 -21.15
CA MET A 261 0.40 5.68 -20.27
C MET A 261 -0.69 6.40 -21.07
N THR A 262 -1.92 6.31 -20.58
CA THR A 262 -3.05 7.10 -21.08
C THR A 262 -3.62 7.93 -19.95
N ILE A 263 -3.66 9.25 -20.13
CA ILE A 263 -4.22 10.22 -19.20
C ILE A 263 -5.51 10.76 -19.82
N LYS A 264 -6.62 10.54 -19.12
CA LYS A 264 -7.97 11.00 -19.47
C LYS A 264 -8.51 12.02 -18.46
N GLY A 265 -7.88 12.13 -17.30
CA GLY A 265 -8.35 12.98 -16.20
C GLY A 265 -7.43 12.93 -14.98
N GLY A 266 -7.79 13.69 -13.95
CA GLY A 266 -7.00 13.86 -12.72
C GLY A 266 -6.06 15.06 -12.76
N THR A 267 -5.27 15.22 -11.70
CA THR A 267 -4.34 16.34 -11.53
C THR A 267 -2.94 15.83 -11.23
N ILE A 268 -1.94 16.38 -11.92
CA ILE A 268 -0.52 16.12 -11.70
C ILE A 268 0.13 17.47 -11.40
N THR A 269 0.64 17.66 -10.18
CA THR A 269 1.14 18.96 -9.72
C THR A 269 2.59 18.86 -9.24
N ALA A 270 3.53 19.20 -10.10
CA ALA A 270 4.95 19.31 -9.79
C ALA A 270 5.28 20.68 -9.17
N LYS A 271 5.33 20.76 -7.83
CA LYS A 271 5.53 22.04 -7.11
C LYS A 271 6.95 22.60 -7.15
N LYS A 272 7.96 21.76 -7.39
CA LYS A 272 9.39 22.13 -7.34
C LYS A 272 10.22 21.42 -8.41
N SER A 273 9.59 20.79 -9.39
CA SER A 273 10.26 20.04 -10.45
C SER A 273 10.05 20.76 -11.78
N SER A 274 11.04 20.73 -12.67
CA SER A 274 10.90 21.27 -14.03
C SER A 274 9.93 20.45 -14.88
N ILE A 275 9.92 19.13 -14.69
CA ILE A 275 9.14 18.19 -15.50
C ILE A 275 8.08 17.50 -14.65
N ALA A 276 6.81 17.73 -14.99
CA ALA A 276 5.69 17.04 -14.37
C ALA A 276 5.55 15.59 -14.90
N ILE A 277 5.79 15.38 -16.20
CA ILE A 277 5.79 14.04 -16.80
C ILE A 277 6.97 13.90 -17.74
N LEU A 278 7.81 12.89 -17.48
CA LEU A 278 8.83 12.46 -18.43
C LEU A 278 8.43 11.13 -19.07
N SER A 279 8.36 11.11 -20.39
CA SER A 279 8.06 9.91 -21.17
C SER A 279 9.21 9.50 -22.07
N THR A 280 9.55 8.22 -22.02
CA THR A 280 10.39 7.52 -22.99
C THR A 280 9.65 6.36 -23.66
N GLY A 281 8.37 6.13 -23.28
CA GLY A 281 7.47 5.16 -23.88
C GLY A 281 6.34 5.82 -24.67
N THR A 282 5.14 5.23 -24.61
CA THR A 282 3.93 5.80 -25.23
C THR A 282 3.16 6.62 -24.20
N LEU A 283 2.89 7.88 -24.50
CA LEU A 283 2.08 8.78 -23.68
C LEU A 283 0.93 9.35 -24.51
N LYS A 284 -0.30 9.10 -24.06
CA LYS A 284 -1.52 9.69 -24.63
C LYS A 284 -2.20 10.57 -23.59
N ILE A 285 -2.44 11.82 -23.91
CA ILE A 285 -3.12 12.79 -23.07
C ILE A 285 -4.40 13.21 -23.79
N SER A 286 -5.53 13.03 -23.13
CA SER A 286 -6.88 13.35 -23.64
C SER A 286 -7.71 14.16 -22.65
N GLY A 287 -7.16 14.43 -21.47
CA GLY A 287 -7.83 15.17 -20.40
C GLY A 287 -6.96 15.24 -19.14
N GLY A 288 -7.48 15.95 -18.13
CA GLY A 288 -6.77 16.20 -16.87
C GLY A 288 -6.00 17.51 -16.87
N ARG A 289 -5.39 17.83 -15.71
CA ARG A 289 -4.60 19.04 -15.50
C ARG A 289 -3.19 18.69 -15.06
N ILE A 290 -2.20 19.13 -15.82
CA ILE A 290 -0.77 18.89 -15.58
C ILE A 290 -0.14 20.24 -15.29
N GLU A 291 0.51 20.38 -14.15
CA GLU A 291 1.07 21.65 -13.70
C GLU A 291 2.53 21.45 -13.25
N SER A 292 3.39 22.34 -13.73
CA SER A 292 4.78 22.45 -13.34
C SER A 292 5.08 23.84 -12.81
N TYR A 293 5.58 23.92 -11.58
CA TYR A 293 5.89 25.16 -10.85
C TYR A 293 7.38 25.20 -10.48
N ALA A 294 8.26 24.83 -11.42
CA ALA A 294 9.70 24.78 -11.20
C ALA A 294 10.21 26.07 -10.53
N ALA A 295 11.17 25.99 -9.59
CA ALA A 295 11.87 27.19 -9.15
C ALA A 295 12.55 27.85 -10.36
N LYS A 296 12.50 29.19 -10.46
CA LYS A 296 13.04 29.98 -11.59
C LYS A 296 14.33 29.37 -12.13
N PRO A 297 14.43 29.03 -13.42
CA PRO A 297 15.65 28.46 -13.98
C PRO A 297 16.82 29.40 -13.69
N LYS A 298 17.94 28.84 -13.19
CA LYS A 298 19.24 29.50 -13.33
C LYS A 298 19.44 29.82 -14.82
N PRO A 299 20.10 30.94 -15.18
CA PRO A 299 20.08 31.50 -16.53
C PRO A 299 20.22 30.42 -17.60
N PHE A 300 19.22 30.44 -18.50
CA PHE A 300 18.97 29.60 -19.66
C PHE A 300 20.27 28.97 -20.20
N ARG A 301 20.50 27.69 -19.92
CA ARG A 301 21.38 26.87 -20.76
C ARG A 301 20.47 26.11 -21.71
N GLU A 302 20.61 26.41 -23.00
CA GLU A 302 19.81 25.94 -24.14
C GLU A 302 19.72 24.41 -24.27
N SER A 303 20.38 23.63 -23.40
CA SER A 303 20.42 22.17 -23.40
C SER A 303 19.67 21.49 -22.23
N SER A 304 18.81 22.21 -21.49
CA SER A 304 18.22 21.67 -20.25
C SER A 304 16.71 21.40 -20.34
N TRP A 305 16.36 20.14 -20.05
CA TRP A 305 15.06 19.49 -19.91
C TRP A 305 14.04 20.29 -19.06
N ASN A 306 13.13 21.04 -19.69
CA ASN A 306 12.31 22.06 -19.01
C ASN A 306 10.83 22.09 -19.44
N GLY A 307 10.34 21.08 -20.17
CA GLY A 307 8.91 20.91 -20.47
C GLY A 307 8.09 20.37 -19.29
N ALA A 308 6.92 20.96 -19.00
CA ALA A 308 5.98 20.39 -18.03
C ALA A 308 5.60 18.95 -18.42
N VAL A 309 5.40 18.70 -19.72
CA VAL A 309 5.37 17.36 -20.32
C VAL A 309 6.56 17.22 -21.26
N ALA A 310 7.39 16.22 -21.05
CA ALA A 310 8.57 15.98 -21.87
C ALA A 310 8.59 14.54 -22.42
N ALA A 311 8.75 14.39 -23.73
CA ALA A 311 8.84 13.11 -24.43
C ALA A 311 10.16 13.00 -25.20
N TYR A 312 10.96 12.01 -24.86
CA TYR A 312 12.32 11.85 -25.41
C TYR A 312 12.48 10.66 -26.35
N ARG A 313 11.61 9.66 -26.17
CA ARG A 313 11.54 8.46 -27.01
C ARG A 313 10.09 8.00 -27.07
N GLY A 314 9.78 7.17 -28.06
CA GLY A 314 8.45 6.58 -28.21
C GLY A 314 7.46 7.55 -28.87
N SER A 315 6.30 7.74 -28.27
CA SER A 315 5.23 8.57 -28.85
C SER A 315 4.53 9.45 -27.81
N LEU A 316 4.12 10.62 -28.25
CA LEU A 316 3.30 11.56 -27.50
C LEU A 316 2.09 11.97 -28.35
N THR A 317 0.89 11.71 -27.84
CA THR A 317 -0.36 12.18 -28.45
C THR A 317 -1.11 13.06 -27.46
N ILE A 318 -1.48 14.27 -27.88
CA ILE A 318 -2.28 15.22 -27.08
C ILE A 318 -3.55 15.55 -27.84
N THR A 319 -4.69 15.23 -27.23
CA THR A 319 -6.04 15.44 -27.81
C THR A 319 -6.93 16.30 -26.90
N GLY A 320 -6.49 16.58 -25.67
CA GLY A 320 -7.26 17.33 -24.67
C GLY A 320 -6.53 17.46 -23.34
N GLY A 321 -7.14 18.19 -22.40
CA GLY A 321 -6.56 18.52 -21.08
C GLY A 321 -5.85 19.88 -21.05
N THR A 322 -5.35 20.25 -19.87
CA THR A 322 -4.62 21.51 -19.64
C THR A 322 -3.21 21.21 -19.17
N ILE A 323 -2.21 21.82 -19.79
CA ILE A 323 -0.79 21.74 -19.42
C ILE A 323 -0.34 23.15 -19.04
N TYR A 324 0.05 23.34 -17.79
CA TYR A 324 0.57 24.60 -17.25
C TYR A 324 2.06 24.45 -16.89
N SER A 325 2.86 25.42 -17.30
CA SER A 325 4.27 25.56 -16.93
C SER A 325 4.53 26.98 -16.48
N GLU A 326 4.99 27.17 -15.24
CA GLU A 326 5.23 28.51 -14.68
C GLU A 326 6.47 29.18 -15.27
N ASN A 327 7.56 28.43 -15.44
CA ASN A 327 8.89 28.98 -15.72
C ASN A 327 9.61 28.28 -16.90
N GLY A 328 8.94 27.38 -17.62
CA GLY A 328 9.54 26.55 -18.67
C GLY A 328 8.63 26.38 -19.88
N ARG A 329 8.94 25.38 -20.71
CA ARG A 329 8.08 24.99 -21.84
C ARG A 329 6.85 24.26 -21.32
N GLY A 330 5.74 24.35 -22.05
CA GLY A 330 4.58 23.51 -21.80
C GLY A 330 4.87 22.05 -22.17
N VAL A 331 5.29 21.85 -23.41
CA VAL A 331 5.61 20.53 -23.98
C VAL A 331 7.02 20.56 -24.58
N GLU A 332 7.77 19.49 -24.37
CA GLU A 332 9.10 19.29 -24.95
C GLU A 332 9.15 17.91 -25.62
N VAL A 333 9.60 17.85 -26.86
CA VAL A 333 9.65 16.63 -27.67
C VAL A 333 11.01 16.55 -28.36
N SER A 334 11.70 15.42 -28.24
CA SER A 334 12.98 15.20 -28.93
C SER A 334 12.83 14.58 -30.32
N SER A 335 13.88 14.72 -31.12
CA SER A 335 14.06 14.07 -32.43
C SER A 335 13.73 12.59 -32.37
N GLY A 336 12.92 12.15 -33.32
CA GLY A 336 12.52 10.74 -33.47
C GLY A 336 11.35 10.31 -32.60
N VAL A 337 10.75 11.20 -31.80
CA VAL A 337 9.47 10.91 -31.13
C VAL A 337 8.31 11.11 -32.10
N THR A 338 7.41 10.13 -32.19
CA THR A 338 6.14 10.33 -32.92
C THR A 338 5.23 11.25 -32.10
N TYR A 339 5.08 12.49 -32.53
CA TYR A 339 4.27 13.50 -31.87
C TYR A 339 3.03 13.85 -32.70
N SER A 340 1.89 13.98 -32.02
CA SER A 340 0.65 14.51 -32.59
C SER A 340 -0.11 15.29 -31.54
N ARG A 341 -0.56 16.50 -31.91
CA ARG A 341 -1.45 17.32 -31.10
C ARG A 341 -2.63 17.79 -31.94
N THR A 342 -3.83 17.45 -31.51
CA THR A 342 -5.08 17.87 -32.15
C THR A 342 -6.03 18.61 -31.20
N GLY A 343 -5.61 18.81 -29.94
CA GLY A 343 -6.38 19.55 -28.94
C GLY A 343 -5.58 19.79 -27.65
N GLY A 344 -6.26 20.29 -26.63
CA GLY A 344 -5.68 20.61 -25.31
C GLY A 344 -5.09 22.02 -25.22
N GLU A 345 -5.14 22.57 -24.01
CA GLU A 345 -4.67 23.90 -23.67
C GLU A 345 -3.26 23.84 -23.08
N ILE A 346 -2.38 24.74 -23.55
CA ILE A 346 -1.00 24.86 -23.05
C ILE A 346 -0.79 26.30 -22.60
N GLU A 347 -0.58 26.49 -21.30
CA GLU A 347 -0.26 27.77 -20.67
C GLU A 347 1.21 27.74 -20.22
N ALA A 348 2.08 28.44 -20.94
CA ALA A 348 3.51 28.51 -20.61
C ALA A 348 4.12 29.84 -21.09
N PRO A 349 5.11 30.41 -20.37
CA PRO A 349 5.81 31.63 -20.80
C PRO A 349 6.59 31.42 -22.10
N TYR A 350 7.06 30.19 -22.33
CA TYR A 350 7.65 29.77 -23.60
C TYR A 350 6.74 28.70 -24.20
N PRO A 351 5.71 29.09 -24.97
CA PRO A 351 4.79 28.14 -25.59
C PRO A 351 5.44 27.36 -26.75
N GLY A 352 6.73 27.60 -27.05
CA GLY A 352 7.45 27.03 -28.19
C GLY A 352 7.37 25.50 -28.25
N GLU A 353 6.60 25.02 -29.22
CA GLU A 353 6.67 23.66 -29.76
C GLU A 353 7.93 23.55 -30.65
N GLU A 354 9.14 23.59 -30.09
CA GLU A 354 10.38 23.34 -30.86
C GLU A 354 11.52 23.10 -29.88
N VAL A 355 12.33 22.05 -30.01
CA VAL A 355 13.27 21.85 -31.13
C VAL A 355 13.39 20.38 -31.49
N ALA A 356 13.51 20.17 -32.80
CA ALA A 356 13.93 18.99 -33.55
C ALA A 356 14.69 17.92 -32.77
#